data_AF-A0A847SPP9-F1
#
_entry.id   AF-A0A847SPP9-F1
#
_cell.length_a   1.000
_cell.length_b   1.000
_cell.length_c   1.000
_cell.angle_alpha   90.00
_cell.angle_beta   90.00
_cell.angle_gamma   90.00
#
_symmetry.space_group_name_H-M   'P 1'
#
loop_
_entity.id
_entity.type
_entity.pdbx_description
1 polymer ?
#
loop_
_entity_poly.entity_id
_entity_poly.type
_entity_poly.pdbx_seq_one_letter_code
_entity_poly.pdbx_strand_id
1 'polypeptide(L)' 'MIVRIASTYDDSSAREMYDRFLEEGSCPFGDEKVAMGLVKEAKGGPVGYVFTVELASPLLNKMA' A
#
# COMPACT_ATOMS: atom_id res chain seq x y z
N MET A 1 3.70 7.67 9.90
CA MET A 1 5.04 7.15 9.50
C MET A 1 4.96 6.81 8.02
N ILE A 2 5.90 7.26 7.18
CA ILE A 2 5.86 6.97 5.74
C ILE A 2 6.86 5.86 5.42
N VAL A 3 6.43 4.82 4.72
CA VAL A 3 7.28 3.71 4.25
C VAL A 3 7.19 3.58 2.74
N ARG A 4 8.26 3.07 2.14
CA ARG A 4 8.27 2.69 0.71
C ARG A 4 8.36 1.19 0.60
N ILE A 5 7.48 0.61 -0.21
CA ILE A 5 7.39 -0.83 -0.43
C ILE A 5 7.68 -1.05 -1.90
N ALA A 6 8.66 -1.92 -2.19
CA ALA A 6 8.98 -2.35 -3.54
C ALA A 6 8.59 -3.82 -3.69
N SER A 7 7.92 -4.14 -4.78
CA SER A 7 7.62 -5.52 -5.15
C SER A 7 7.88 -5.74 -6.64
N THR A 8 8.05 -6.99 -7.04
CA THR A 8 8.31 -7.41 -8.42
C THR A 8 7.02 -7.45 -9.24
N TYR A 9 7.14 -7.45 -10.58
CA TYR A 9 5.96 -7.60 -11.46
C TYR A 9 5.22 -8.95 -11.31
N ASP A 10 5.90 -9.97 -10.80
CA ASP A 10 5.32 -11.30 -10.58
C ASP A 10 4.44 -11.38 -9.31
N ASP A 11 4.44 -10.33 -8.48
CA ASP A 11 3.59 -10.25 -7.29
C ASP A 11 2.18 -9.78 -7.69
N SER A 12 1.24 -10.73 -7.70
CA SER A 12 -0.17 -10.45 -8.03
C SER A 12 -0.83 -9.48 -7.07
N SER A 13 -0.48 -9.52 -5.78
CA SER A 13 -1.05 -8.61 -4.78
C SER A 13 -0.54 -7.18 -4.98
N ALA A 14 0.74 -7.02 -5.35
CA ALA A 14 1.28 -5.73 -5.73
C ALA A 14 0.61 -5.19 -7.00
N ARG A 15 0.41 -6.04 -8.01
CA ARG A 15 -0.29 -5.66 -9.24
C ARG A 15 -1.72 -5.18 -8.96
N GLU A 16 -2.51 -5.96 -8.22
CA GLU A 16 -3.89 -5.60 -7.86
C GLU A 16 -3.94 -4.27 -7.09
N MET A 17 -3.00 -4.06 -6.18
CA MET A 17 -2.90 -2.81 -5.43
C MET A 17 -2.51 -1.62 -6.30
N TYR A 18 -1.61 -1.82 -7.27
CA TYR A 18 -1.24 -0.81 -8.24
C TYR A 18 -2.42 -0.43 -9.14
N ASP A 19 -3.12 -1.41 -9.68
CA ASP A 19 -4.29 -1.21 -10.54
C ASP A 19 -5.39 -0.46 -9.78
N ARG A 20 -5.70 -0.87 -8.53
CA ARG A 20 -6.64 -0.16 -7.66
C ARG A 20 -6.22 1.29 -7.38
N PHE A 21 -4.92 1.54 -7.16
CA PHE A 21 -4.44 2.91 -6.97
C PHE A 21 -4.62 3.76 -8.24
N LEU A 22 -4.45 3.19 -9.43
CA LEU A 22 -4.66 3.92 -10.69
C LEU A 22 -6.14 4.26 -10.93
N GLU A 23 -7.05 3.40 -10.50
CA GLU A 23 -8.49 3.62 -10.64
C GLU A 23 -9.05 4.58 -9.58
N GLU A 24 -8.71 4.38 -8.31
CA GLU A 24 -9.33 5.07 -7.17
C GLU A 24 -8.47 6.21 -6.61
N GLY A 25 -7.17 6.25 -6.94
CA GLY A 25 -6.19 7.11 -6.28
C GLY A 25 -5.77 6.52 -4.92
N SER A 26 -5.82 7.34 -3.87
CA SER A 26 -5.38 6.92 -2.53
C SER A 26 -6.23 5.76 -2.00
N CYS A 27 -5.63 4.57 -1.84
CA CYS A 27 -6.34 3.35 -1.42
C CYS A 27 -5.75 2.73 -0.13
N PRO A 28 -6.51 1.90 0.62
CA PRO A 28 -6.01 1.27 1.83
C PRO A 28 -4.85 0.29 1.57
N PHE A 29 -3.87 0.28 2.48
CA PHE A 29 -2.78 -0.69 2.53
C PHE A 29 -2.95 -1.57 3.78
N GLY A 30 -3.03 -2.89 3.61
CA GLY A 30 -3.25 -3.83 4.72
C GLY A 30 -3.83 -5.16 4.23
N ASP A 31 -4.16 -6.04 5.17
CA ASP A 31 -4.95 -7.24 4.88
C ASP A 31 -6.45 -6.95 5.03
N GLU A 32 -7.30 -7.94 4.71
CA GLU A 32 -8.76 -7.81 4.82
C GLU A 32 -9.27 -7.51 6.25
N LYS A 33 -8.42 -7.74 7.27
CA LYS A 33 -8.79 -7.63 8.69
C LYS A 33 -8.25 -6.36 9.34
N VAL A 34 -7.15 -5.81 8.83
CA VAL A 34 -6.40 -4.70 9.42
C VAL A 34 -5.84 -3.81 8.32
N ALA A 35 -6.42 -2.61 8.21
CA ALA A 35 -5.80 -1.51 7.46
C ALA A 35 -4.55 -1.03 8.22
N MET A 36 -3.38 -1.26 7.65
CA MET A 36 -2.09 -0.83 8.20
C MET A 36 -1.75 0.62 7.81
N GLY A 37 -2.34 1.13 6.73
CA GLY A 37 -2.08 2.48 6.24
C GLY A 37 -2.84 2.82 4.95
N LEU A 38 -2.38 3.86 4.27
CA LEU A 38 -2.92 4.35 3.01
C LEU A 38 -1.79 4.46 1.99
N VAL A 39 -1.98 3.89 0.81
CA VAL A 39 -1.12 4.13 -0.36
C VAL A 39 -1.38 5.56 -0.83
N LYS A 40 -0.36 6.41 -0.80
CA LYS A 40 -0.42 7.81 -1.26
C LYS A 40 0.14 8.00 -2.65
N GLU A 41 1.08 7.14 -3.05
CA GLU A 41 1.63 7.11 -4.39
C GLU A 41 1.91 5.66 -4.79
N ALA A 42 1.68 5.32 -6.06
CA ALA A 42 2.13 4.08 -6.66
C ALA A 42 2.80 4.38 -8.01
N LYS A 43 3.93 3.71 -8.29
CA LYS A 43 4.68 3.87 -9.54
C LYS A 43 5.15 2.52 -10.07
N GLY A 44 5.05 2.32 -11.38
CA GLY A 44 5.80 1.28 -12.08
C GLY A 44 7.28 1.67 -12.18
N GLY A 45 8.17 0.74 -11.83
CA GLY A 45 9.62 0.85 -11.94
C GLY A 45 10.20 -0.23 -12.86
N PRO A 46 11.51 -0.25 -13.12
CA PRO A 46 12.12 -1.15 -14.11
C PRO A 46 11.98 -2.65 -13.77
N VAL A 47 11.69 -3.00 -12.52
CA VAL A 47 11.62 -4.38 -12.04
C VAL A 47 10.30 -4.72 -11.32
N GLY A 48 9.36 -3.78 -11.24
CA GLY A 48 8.09 -4.00 -10.54
C GLY A 48 7.40 -2.72 -10.08
N TYR A 49 6.76 -2.79 -8.93
CA TYR A 49 5.92 -1.73 -8.37
C TYR A 49 6.56 -1.09 -7.14
N VAL A 50 6.41 0.22 -7.00
CA VAL A 50 6.86 0.97 -5.81
C VAL A 50 5.71 1.76 -5.24
N PHE A 51 5.40 1.51 -3.97
CA PHE A 51 4.34 2.17 -3.22
C PHE A 51 4.92 3.07 -2.15
N THR A 52 4.36 4.27 -2.01
CA THR A 52 4.56 5.13 -0.84
C THR A 52 3.33 4.97 0.05
N VAL A 53 3.52 4.39 1.23
CA VAL A 53 2.45 4.11 2.17
C VAL A 53 2.61 4.99 3.40
N GLU A 54 1.55 5.72 3.73
CA GLU A 54 1.42 6.38 5.02
C GLU A 54 0.80 5.39 6.01
N LEU A 55 1.62 4.86 6.92
CA LEU A 55 1.16 3.93 7.95
C LEU A 55 0.34 4.65 9.00
N ALA A 56 -0.81 4.06 9.32
CA ALA A 56 -1.60 4.41 10.49
C ALA A 56 -0.77 4.10 11.73
N SER A 57 -0.66 5.05 12.66
CA SER A 57 0.18 4.89 13.83
C SER A 57 -0.30 3.69 14.68
N PRO A 58 0.59 2.77 15.12
CA PRO A 58 0.22 1.66 15.99
C PRO A 58 -0.31 2.09 17.37
N LEU A 59 -0.29 3.39 17.69
CA LEU A 59 -0.82 3.95 18.94
C LEU A 59 -2.37 3.92 19.03
N LEU A 60 -3.10 3.50 18.00
CA LEU A 60 -4.57 3.41 18.02
C LEU A 60 -5.13 2.00 18.27
N ASN A 61 -4.28 0.97 18.44
CA ASN A 61 -4.73 -0.36 18.87
C ASN A 61 -4.63 -0.58 20.39
N LYS A 62 -4.54 0.50 21.18
CA LYS A 62 -4.88 0.47 22.61
C LYS A 62 -6.29 1.04 22.77
N MET A 63 -7.24 0.13 22.99
CA MET A 63 -8.60 0.35 23.47
C MET A 63 -9.65 0.71 22.40
N ALA A 64 -10.37 -0.33 21.95
CA ALA A 64 -11.83 -0.33 21.88
C ALA A 64 -12.31 -1.75 22.25
#